data_AF-I3CYL7-F1
#
_entry.id   AF-I3CYL7-F1
#
_cell.length_a   1.000
_cell.length_b   1.000
_cell.length_c   1.000
_cell.angle_alpha   90.00
_cell.angle_beta   90.00
_cell.angle_gamma   90.00
#
_symmetry.space_group_name_H-M   'P 1'
#
loop_
_entity.id
_entity.type
_entity.pdbx_description
1 polymer ?
#
loop_
_entity_poly.entity_id
_entity_poly.type
_entity_poly.pdbx_seq_one_letter_code
_entity_poly.pdbx_strand_id
1 'polypeptide(L)'
;MGVWDEVPDEEHWGDRSKEEIGYWSVTPMFIYPMTPFILDPIKNYAAEVDCSLDERGNRPTSTCHTAYYQLRDGVFLHSVFHISDDVRRKQKARISDIKTLWIQVGNRIKKESNH
;
A
#
# COMPACT_ATOMS: atom_id res chain seq x y z
N MET A 1 -24.71 4.19 22.63
CA MET A 1 -23.27 4.53 22.53
C MET A 1 -23.04 4.89 21.08
N GLY A 2 -22.90 6.18 20.78
CA GLY A 2 -22.81 6.68 19.41
C GLY A 2 -21.47 6.32 18.79
N VAL A 3 -21.53 5.68 17.63
CA VAL A 3 -20.38 5.57 16.73
C VAL A 3 -20.16 6.97 16.17
N TRP A 4 -18.98 7.53 16.42
CA TRP A 4 -18.61 8.83 15.89
C TRP A 4 -18.37 8.67 14.39
N ASP A 5 -19.34 9.10 13.57
CA ASP A 5 -19.15 9.36 12.14
C ASP A 5 -18.36 10.68 11.99
N GLU A 6 -17.09 10.66 12.35
CA GLU A 6 -16.15 11.68 11.89
C GLU A 6 -15.57 11.20 10.57
N VAL A 7 -16.23 11.59 9.48
CA VAL A 7 -15.64 11.54 8.13
C VAL A 7 -14.45 12.50 8.16
N PRO A 8 -13.19 12.01 8.04
CA PRO A 8 -12.06 12.91 8.02
C PRO A 8 -12.07 13.69 6.71
N ASP A 9 -12.07 15.02 6.85
CA ASP A 9 -11.90 15.99 5.77
C ASP A 9 -10.83 15.51 4.78
N GLU A 10 -11.11 15.59 3.48
CA GLU A 10 -10.24 15.16 2.37
C GLU A 10 -8.86 15.88 2.30
N GLU A 11 -8.45 16.57 3.35
CA GLU A 11 -7.31 17.49 3.39
C GLU A 11 -6.21 17.14 4.41
N HIS A 12 -6.35 16.05 5.18
CA HIS A 12 -5.25 15.57 6.04
C HIS A 12 -4.39 14.53 5.34
N TRP A 13 -3.53 15.00 4.42
CA TRP A 13 -2.24 14.34 4.22
C TRP A 13 -1.45 14.49 5.52
N GLY A 14 -1.64 13.54 6.45
CA GLY A 14 -0.91 13.50 7.71
C GLY A 14 0.58 13.61 7.44
N ASP A 15 1.25 14.49 8.19
CA ASP A 15 2.70 14.53 8.28
C ASP A 15 3.18 13.09 8.55
N ARG A 16 3.89 12.47 7.59
CA ARG A 16 4.35 11.07 7.67
C ARG A 16 5.17 10.80 8.95
N SER A 17 5.66 11.84 9.63
CA SER A 17 6.37 11.77 10.90
C SER A 17 5.47 11.58 12.13
N LYS A 18 4.15 11.80 12.02
CA LYS A 18 3.17 11.65 13.11
C LYS A 18 2.33 10.38 13.02
N GLU A 19 2.41 9.64 11.92
CA GLU A 19 1.68 8.39 11.75
C GLU A 19 2.53 7.22 12.25
N GLU A 20 1.97 6.40 13.16
CA GLU A 20 2.66 5.22 13.68
C GLU A 20 3.06 4.27 12.54
N ILE A 21 4.31 3.78 12.56
CA ILE A 21 4.76 2.69 11.71
C ILE A 21 3.93 1.46 12.08
N GLY A 22 2.89 1.17 11.29
CA GLY A 22 1.98 0.07 11.57
C GLY A 22 2.59 -1.30 11.23
N TYR A 23 3.36 -1.37 10.14
CA TYR A 23 3.92 -2.62 9.61
C TYR A 23 5.29 -2.39 8.97
N TRP A 24 6.00 -3.49 8.71
CA TRP A 24 7.28 -3.51 8.03
C TRP A 24 7.23 -4.45 6.84
N SER A 25 7.79 -4.02 5.70
CA SER A 25 8.04 -4.91 4.58
C SER A 25 9.49 -5.36 4.62
N VAL A 26 9.71 -6.67 4.55
CA VAL A 26 11.04 -7.28 4.65
C VAL A 26 11.41 -7.85 3.30
N THR A 27 12.51 -7.34 2.74
CA THR A 27 13.16 -7.96 1.59
C THR A 27 14.39 -8.74 2.07
N PRO A 28 14.99 -9.61 1.25
CA PRO A 28 16.20 -10.32 1.65
C PRO A 28 17.37 -9.42 2.07
N MET A 29 17.36 -8.13 1.71
CA MET A 29 18.46 -7.21 1.99
C MET A 29 18.13 -6.10 2.99
N PHE A 30 16.87 -5.66 3.06
CA PHE A 30 16.50 -4.46 3.82
C PHE A 30 15.10 -4.61 4.43
N ILE A 31 14.85 -3.78 5.44
CA ILE A 31 13.56 -3.66 6.11
C ILE A 31 13.04 -2.25 5.84
N TYR A 32 11.82 -2.15 5.32
CA TYR A 32 11.19 -0.89 4.94
C TYR A 32 9.99 -0.61 5.84
N PRO A 33 9.96 0.54 6.54
CA PRO A 33 8.79 0.94 7.31
C PRO A 33 7.63 1.20 6.35
N MET A 34 6.46 0.65 6.66
CA MET A 34 5.26 0.89 5.89
C MET A 34 4.48 2.04 6.52
N THR A 35 4.11 3.01 5.69
CA THR A 35 3.27 4.14 6.09
C THR A 35 1.82 3.90 5.64
N PRO A 36 0.83 4.47 6.32
CA PRO A 36 -0.53 4.53 5.79
C PRO A 36 -0.53 5.00 4.33
N PHE A 37 -1.27 4.31 3.47
CA PHE A 37 -1.36 4.64 2.05
C PHE A 37 -2.79 5.04 1.66
N ILE A 38 -3.78 4.33 2.19
CA ILE A 38 -5.20 4.69 2.14
C ILE A 38 -5.79 4.34 3.51
N LEU A 39 -6.54 5.28 4.10
CA LEU A 39 -7.23 5.07 5.39
C LEU A 39 -8.72 4.74 5.19
N ASP A 40 -9.35 5.31 4.16
CA ASP A 40 -10.71 5.03 3.72
C ASP A 40 -10.74 4.93 2.18
N PRO A 41 -11.51 4.03 1.54
CA PRO A 41 -12.46 3.06 2.11
C PRO A 41 -11.87 1.78 2.70
N ILE A 42 -10.56 1.53 2.50
CA ILE A 42 -9.86 0.37 3.04
C ILE A 42 -8.57 0.85 3.67
N LYS A 43 -8.38 0.53 4.95
CA LYS A 43 -7.13 0.78 5.65
C LYS A 43 -6.03 -0.09 5.09
N ASN A 44 -5.02 0.55 4.51
CA ASN A 44 -3.83 -0.13 4.03
C ASN A 44 -2.56 0.66 4.33
N TYR A 45 -1.48 -0.09 4.44
CA TYR A 45 -0.14 0.40 4.66
C TYR A 45 0.70 -0.02 3.48
N ALA A 46 1.62 0.82 3.05
CA ALA A 46 2.48 0.54 1.92
C ALA A 46 3.91 1.03 2.12
N ALA A 47 4.82 0.46 1.35
CA ALA A 47 6.19 0.93 1.20
C ALA A 47 6.64 0.75 -0.26
N GLU A 48 7.50 1.65 -0.71
CA GLU A 48 8.34 1.41 -1.89
C GLU A 48 9.58 0.66 -1.44
N VAL A 49 9.79 -0.52 -2.01
CA VAL A 49 10.86 -1.46 -1.64
C VAL A 49 11.66 -1.87 -2.84
N ASP A 50 12.94 -2.16 -2.61
CA ASP A 50 13.81 -2.73 -3.61
C ASP A 50 13.40 -4.19 -3.91
N CYS A 51 13.19 -4.52 -5.18
CA CYS A 51 12.75 -5.84 -5.62
C CYS A 51 13.46 -6.31 -6.90
N SER A 52 13.35 -7.59 -7.22
CA SER A 52 13.90 -8.17 -8.46
C SER A 52 12.79 -8.71 -9.35
N LEU A 53 12.98 -8.57 -10.66
CA LEU A 53 12.16 -9.24 -11.68
C LEU A 53 12.70 -10.64 -12.02
N ASP A 54 13.99 -10.87 -11.76
CA ASP A 54 14.65 -12.13 -12.01
C ASP A 54 14.92 -12.86 -10.68
N GLU A 55 14.40 -14.08 -10.56
CA GLU A 55 14.63 -14.96 -9.40
C GLU A 55 16.11 -15.35 -9.23
N ARG A 56 16.97 -15.02 -10.19
CA ARG A 56 18.36 -15.50 -10.28
C ARG A 56 19.39 -14.60 -9.58
N GLY A 57 18.99 -13.43 -9.08
CA GLY A 57 19.91 -12.50 -8.45
C GLY A 57 19.30 -11.84 -7.23
N ASN A 58 19.96 -11.96 -6.07
CA ASN A 58 19.64 -11.21 -4.84
C ASN A 58 19.92 -9.70 -4.99
N ARG A 59 20.02 -9.18 -6.21
CA ARG A 59 20.25 -7.76 -6.48
C ARG A 59 18.93 -7.14 -6.92
N PRO A 60 18.47 -6.10 -6.24
CA PRO A 60 17.26 -5.42 -6.63
C PRO A 60 17.54 -4.69 -7.93
N THR A 61 16.72 -4.99 -8.93
CA THR A 61 16.79 -4.40 -10.28
C THR A 61 15.59 -3.49 -10.54
N SER A 62 14.71 -3.35 -9.56
CA SER A 62 13.40 -2.74 -9.71
C SER A 62 12.93 -2.16 -8.39
N THR A 63 12.11 -1.14 -8.46
CA THR A 63 11.35 -0.65 -7.31
C THR A 63 9.95 -1.24 -7.37
N CYS A 64 9.48 -1.78 -6.25
CA CYS A 64 8.15 -2.30 -6.08
C CYS A 64 7.39 -1.50 -5.04
N HIS A 65 6.09 -1.29 -5.28
CA HIS A 65 5.18 -0.83 -4.26
C HIS A 65 4.54 -2.06 -3.61
N THR A 66 4.80 -2.27 -2.32
CA THR A 66 4.22 -3.36 -1.55
C THR A 66 3.25 -2.82 -0.52
N ALA A 67 2.14 -3.51 -0.32
CA ALA A 67 1.10 -3.06 0.57
C ALA A 67 0.36 -4.19 1.28
N TYR A 68 -0.04 -3.94 2.52
CA TYR A 68 -0.92 -4.80 3.31
C TYR A 68 -2.27 -4.11 3.50
N TYR A 69 -3.34 -4.81 3.11
CA TYR A 69 -4.72 -4.37 3.25
C TYR A 69 -5.37 -5.19 4.35
N GLN A 70 -5.78 -4.54 5.44
CA GLN A 70 -6.47 -5.23 6.52
C GLN A 70 -7.96 -5.34 6.15
N LEU A 71 -8.40 -6.55 5.80
CA LEU A 71 -9.82 -6.80 5.49
C LEU A 71 -10.66 -6.92 6.76
N ARG A 72 -10.06 -7.51 7.80
CA ARG A 72 -10.56 -7.63 9.17
C ARG A 72 -9.37 -7.96 10.07
N ASP A 73 -9.55 -7.95 11.39
CA ASP A 73 -8.48 -8.24 12.34
C ASP A 73 -7.80 -9.59 12.04
N GLY A 74 -6.48 -9.54 11.86
CA GLY A 74 -5.64 -10.68 11.54
C GLY A 74 -5.73 -11.21 10.10
N VAL A 75 -6.58 -10.63 9.23
CA VAL A 75 -6.69 -11.06 7.83
C VAL A 75 -6.28 -9.93 6.89
N PHE A 76 -5.19 -10.19 6.17
CA PHE A 76 -4.57 -9.23 5.28
C PHE A 76 -4.55 -9.75 3.85
N LEU A 77 -4.78 -8.86 2.91
CA LEU A 77 -4.35 -9.06 1.53
C LEU A 77 -2.97 -8.42 1.40
N HIS A 78 -2.04 -9.12 0.76
CA HIS A 78 -0.71 -8.60 0.44
C HIS A 78 -0.63 -8.37 -1.06
N SER A 79 -0.12 -7.22 -1.47
CA SER A 79 0.12 -6.92 -2.88
C SER A 79 1.53 -6.42 -3.12
N VAL A 80 2.03 -6.69 -4.32
CA VAL A 80 3.31 -6.20 -4.83
C VAL A 80 3.12 -5.76 -6.27
N PHE A 81 3.38 -4.49 -6.54
CA PHE A 81 3.34 -3.91 -7.88
C PHE A 81 4.74 -3.47 -8.27
N HIS A 82 5.24 -3.93 -9.41
CA HIS A 82 6.49 -3.42 -9.96
C HIS A 82 6.24 -2.03 -10.54
N ILE A 83 6.79 -0.99 -9.93
CA ILE A 83 6.57 0.39 -10.36
C ILE A 83 7.65 0.86 -11.34
N SER A 84 8.89 0.39 -11.20
CA SER A 84 9.98 0.69 -12.13
C SER A 84 10.89 -0.52 -12.38
N ASP A 85 11.49 -0.55 -13.55
CA ASP A 85 12.70 -1.34 -13.86
C ASP A 85 13.87 -0.34 -13.89
N ASP A 86 14.69 -0.36 -12.85
CA ASP A 86 15.73 0.65 -12.64
C ASP A 86 16.95 0.38 -13.51
N VAL A 87 17.16 -0.88 -13.91
CA VAL A 87 18.21 -1.27 -14.88
C VAL A 87 17.89 -0.74 -16.26
N ARG A 88 16.64 -0.93 -16.72
CA ARG A 88 16.18 -0.44 -18.03
C ARG A 88 15.69 1.00 -18.00
N ARG A 89 15.68 1.64 -16.82
CA ARG A 89 15.13 3.00 -16.58
C ARG A 89 13.71 3.17 -17.11
N LYS A 90 12.86 2.16 -16.89
CA LYS A 90 11.49 2.12 -17.43
C LYS A 90 10.48 2.14 -16.30
N GLN A 91 9.59 3.14 -16.29
CA GLN A 91 8.40 3.13 -15.44
C GLN A 91 7.42 2.07 -15.96
N LYS A 92 6.89 1.25 -15.05
CA LYS A 92 5.89 0.21 -15.34
C LYS A 92 4.49 0.59 -14.85
N ALA A 93 4.41 1.19 -13.67
CA ALA A 93 3.15 1.64 -13.07
C ALA A 93 3.40 2.88 -12.22
N ARG A 94 2.40 3.76 -12.09
CA ARG A 94 2.46 4.91 -11.17
C ARG A 94 1.75 4.59 -9.87
N ILE A 95 2.24 5.16 -8.77
CA ILE A 95 1.61 5.03 -7.45
C ILE A 95 0.17 5.57 -7.48
N SER A 96 -0.08 6.63 -8.25
CA SER A 96 -1.44 7.19 -8.46
C SER A 96 -2.42 6.18 -9.05
N ASP A 97 -1.96 5.35 -9.98
CA ASP A 97 -2.80 4.38 -10.68
C ASP A 97 -3.13 3.22 -9.72
N ILE A 98 -2.14 2.80 -8.92
CA ILE A 98 -2.32 1.81 -7.86
C ILE A 98 -3.31 2.33 -6.80
N LYS A 99 -3.19 3.59 -6.38
CA LYS A 99 -4.15 4.22 -5.44
C LYS A 99 -5.57 4.18 -5.99
N THR A 100 -5.75 4.58 -7.25
CA THR A 100 -7.05 4.56 -7.93
C THR A 100 -7.66 3.16 -7.95
N LEU A 101 -6.86 2.14 -8.26
CA LEU A 101 -7.29 0.74 -8.22
C LEU A 101 -7.83 0.36 -6.84
N TRP A 102 -7.13 0.70 -5.77
CA TRP A 102 -7.55 0.34 -4.40
C TRP A 102 -8.78 1.08 -3.91
N ILE A 103 -8.93 2.36 -4.27
CA ILE A 103 -10.16 3.11 -4.01
C ILE A 103 -11.35 2.43 -4.69
N GLN A 104 -11.20 2.03 -5.96
CA GLN A 104 -12.26 1.32 -6.69
C GLN A 104 -12.62 -0.01 -6.03
N VAL A 105 -11.63 -0.80 -5.64
CA VAL A 105 -11.84 -2.08 -4.93
C VAL A 105 -12.57 -1.85 -3.61
N GLY A 106 -12.14 -0.87 -2.81
CA GLY A 106 -12.77 -0.61 -1.52
C GLY A 106 -14.19 -0.07 -1.61
N ASN A 107 -14.47 0.78 -2.59
CA ASN A 107 -15.84 1.22 -2.86
C ASN A 107 -16.75 0.06 -3.26
N ARG A 108 -16.24 -0.91 -4.03
CA ARG A 108 -16.99 -2.10 -4.41
C ARG A 108 -17.30 -2.99 -3.19
N ILE A 109 -16.32 -3.21 -2.32
CA ILE A 109 -16.49 -3.99 -1.08
C ILE A 109 -17.52 -3.32 -0.15
N LYS A 110 -17.42 -2.00 0.07
CA LYS A 110 -18.40 -1.26 0.89
C LYS A 110 -19.82 -1.40 0.33
N LYS A 111 -20.01 -1.32 -0.98
CA LYS A 111 -21.31 -1.47 -1.63
C LYS A 111 -21.91 -2.87 -1.43
N GLU A 112 -21.09 -3.92 -1.50
CA GLU A 112 -21.53 -5.31 -1.28
C GLU A 112 -21.85 -5.60 0.20
N SER A 113 -21.23 -4.90 1.15
CA SER A 113 -21.50 -5.06 2.59
C SER A 113 -22.79 -4.38 3.09
N ASN A 114 -23.37 -3.47 2.31
CA ASN A 114 -24.60 -2.75 2.66
C ASN A 114 -25.88 -3.47 2.19
N HIS A 115 -25.75 -4.73 1.74
CA HIS A 115 -26.83 -5.58 1.23
C HIS A 115 -27.08 -6.77 2.14
#